data_AF-A0A924W1X1-F1
#
_entry.id   AF-A0A924W1X1-F1
#
_cell.length_a   1.000
_cell.length_b   1.000
_cell.length_c   1.000
_cell.angle_alpha   90.00
_cell.angle_beta   90.00
_cell.angle_gamma   90.00
#
_symmetry.space_group_name_H-M   'P 1'
#
loop_
_entity.id
_entity.type
_entity.pdbx_description
1 polymer ?
#
loop_
_entity_poly.entity_id
_entity_poly.type
_entity_poly.pdbx_seq_one_letter_code
_entity_poly.pdbx_strand_id
1 'polypeptide(L)'
;MSTPVKPETSATRRTVVEAAGGGLLATSMLGVEGCATPATNTQADASLYDRLAGVFSIAAVVDHFSDAVVRNPIVGQQSQNAQLREWHTRNLTRLPGLKFMRTLWVCNVSGGPFQYTPTRPGSTNVGLEVAHRDLRISPAEFDEVAAELGRTLDRFEVPAREKGEVLAAFAAHKDEVTQGWRAAQR
;
A
#
# COMPACT_ATOMS: atom_id res chain seq x y z
N MET A 1 -27.39 -13.94 50.45
CA MET A 1 -25.91 -14.03 50.48
C MET A 1 -25.40 -13.13 49.38
N SER A 2 -25.15 -11.87 49.72
CA SER A 2 -24.78 -10.81 48.78
C SER A 2 -23.26 -10.62 48.84
N THR A 3 -22.59 -10.83 47.72
CA THR A 3 -21.15 -10.55 47.56
C THR A 3 -20.94 -9.06 47.25
N PRO A 4 -19.95 -8.40 47.86
CA PRO A 4 -19.76 -6.96 47.70
C PRO A 4 -19.03 -6.59 46.39
N VAL A 5 -19.46 -5.47 45.83
CA VAL A 5 -18.86 -4.76 44.69
C VAL A 5 -17.52 -4.16 45.11
N LYS A 6 -16.50 -4.33 44.27
CA LYS A 6 -15.15 -3.76 44.45
C LYS A 6 -15.10 -2.37 43.80
N PRO A 7 -14.51 -1.32 44.42
CA PRO A 7 -14.45 0.00 43.83
C PRO A 7 -13.31 0.11 42.80
N GLU A 8 -13.63 0.65 41.62
CA GLU A 8 -12.68 1.07 40.60
C GLU A 8 -12.02 2.39 41.00
N THR A 9 -10.68 2.44 40.96
CA THR A 9 -9.91 3.65 41.19
C THR A 9 -9.56 4.32 39.86
N SER A 10 -10.06 5.56 39.72
CA SER A 10 -9.81 6.49 38.63
C SER A 10 -8.32 6.81 38.48
N ALA A 11 -7.70 6.40 37.36
CA ALA A 11 -6.36 6.82 36.97
C ALA A 11 -6.42 8.16 36.22
N THR A 12 -6.04 9.22 36.93
CA THR A 12 -5.92 10.60 36.46
C THR A 12 -4.83 10.75 35.38
N ARG A 13 -5.20 11.46 34.29
CA ARG A 13 -4.29 12.02 33.27
C ARG A 13 -3.05 12.69 33.89
N ARG A 14 -1.87 12.32 33.42
CA ARG A 14 -0.69 13.18 33.46
C ARG A 14 0.02 13.17 32.11
N THR A 15 -0.28 14.22 31.34
CA THR A 15 0.61 14.79 30.33
C THR A 15 1.80 15.39 31.05
N VAL A 16 3.01 15.02 30.67
CA VAL A 16 4.22 15.80 30.98
C VAL A 16 5.03 15.91 29.70
N VAL A 17 4.98 17.10 29.12
CA VAL A 17 5.99 17.64 28.22
C VAL A 17 7.04 18.26 29.13
N GLU A 18 8.28 17.79 29.06
CA GLU A 18 9.42 18.57 29.52
C GLU A 18 10.55 18.51 28.49
N ALA A 19 10.75 19.67 27.88
CA ALA A 19 11.90 20.04 27.10
C ALA A 19 12.92 20.72 28.03
N ALA A 20 14.15 20.22 28.06
CA ALA A 20 15.37 20.89 28.51
C ALA A 20 16.55 19.99 28.09
N GLY A 21 17.70 20.44 27.61
CA GLY A 21 18.20 21.76 27.28
C GLY A 21 19.44 21.53 26.41
N GLY A 22 19.50 22.20 25.26
CA GLY A 22 20.64 22.13 24.34
C GLY A 22 21.58 23.29 24.59
N GLY A 23 22.81 22.97 25.02
CA GLY A 23 23.89 23.92 25.24
C GLY A 23 24.40 24.57 23.95
N LEU A 24 24.77 25.84 24.11
CA LEU A 24 25.37 26.78 23.17
C LEU A 24 26.68 26.28 22.54
N LEU A 25 26.96 26.66 21.29
CA LEU A 25 28.26 27.23 20.85
C LEU A 25 28.16 27.74 19.40
N ALA A 26 28.21 29.06 19.25
CA ALA A 26 28.40 29.75 17.97
C ALA A 26 29.87 29.61 17.53
N THR A 27 30.10 29.18 16.29
CA THR A 27 31.41 29.26 15.65
C THR A 27 31.30 29.80 14.22
N SER A 28 31.93 30.96 14.07
CA SER A 28 32.48 31.66 12.91
C SER A 28 32.31 31.08 11.50
N MET A 29 31.80 31.94 10.60
CA MET A 29 31.79 31.76 9.16
C MET A 29 33.20 31.86 8.55
N LEU A 30 33.59 30.83 7.81
CA LEU A 30 34.62 30.90 6.76
C LEU A 30 33.94 30.51 5.45
N GLY A 31 33.84 31.48 4.54
CA GLY A 31 33.33 31.27 3.20
C GLY A 31 34.27 30.38 2.39
N VAL A 32 33.72 29.26 1.90
CA VAL A 32 34.26 28.54 0.75
C VAL A 32 33.36 28.90 -0.43
N GLU A 33 33.94 29.64 -1.38
CA GLU A 33 33.34 29.87 -2.69
C GLU A 33 33.45 28.60 -3.54
N GLY A 34 32.30 28.18 -4.08
CA GLY A 34 32.18 27.77 -5.49
C GLY A 34 32.86 26.47 -5.93
N CYS A 35 32.11 25.37 -5.86
CA CYS A 35 31.94 24.53 -7.04
C CYS A 35 30.46 24.12 -7.07
N ALA A 36 29.63 24.94 -7.72
CA ALA A 36 28.27 24.53 -8.04
C ALA A 36 28.39 23.43 -9.08
N THR A 37 28.37 22.19 -8.62
CA THR A 37 28.15 21.02 -9.47
C THR A 37 26.84 21.26 -10.23
N PRO A 38 26.78 21.03 -11.55
CA PRO A 38 25.49 21.02 -12.22
C PRO A 38 24.65 19.97 -11.49
N ALA A 39 23.51 20.38 -10.97
CA ALA A 39 22.52 19.45 -10.46
C ALA A 39 22.09 18.61 -11.66
N THR A 40 22.78 17.47 -11.85
CA THR A 40 22.35 16.43 -12.78
C THR A 40 20.91 16.16 -12.45
N ASN A 41 20.08 16.02 -13.47
CA ASN A 41 18.66 15.78 -13.33
C ASN A 41 18.43 14.34 -12.81
N THR A 42 18.89 14.05 -11.59
CA THR A 42 19.00 12.71 -10.98
C THR A 42 17.65 12.00 -10.91
N GLN A 43 16.55 12.75 -10.99
CA GLN A 43 15.20 12.22 -10.99
C GLN A 43 14.77 11.62 -12.34
N ALA A 44 15.40 11.98 -13.47
CA ALA A 44 15.03 11.44 -14.77
C ALA A 44 15.50 9.98 -14.94
N ASP A 45 16.68 9.65 -14.39
CA ASP A 45 17.30 8.32 -14.47
C ASP A 45 16.98 7.42 -13.26
N ALA A 46 16.27 7.94 -12.26
CA ALA A 46 15.89 7.19 -11.06
C ALA A 46 14.78 6.17 -11.37
N SER A 47 14.87 5.00 -10.72
CA SER A 47 13.79 4.00 -10.77
C SER A 47 12.47 4.58 -10.25
N LEU A 48 11.34 3.98 -10.63
CA LEU A 48 10.05 4.37 -10.04
C LEU A 48 10.06 4.15 -8.52
N TYR A 49 10.73 3.11 -8.04
CA TYR A 49 10.89 2.82 -6.61
C TYR A 49 11.53 3.99 -5.86
N ASP A 50 12.62 4.54 -6.40
CA ASP A 50 13.32 5.67 -5.79
C ASP A 50 12.46 6.94 -5.82
N ARG A 51 11.75 7.19 -6.93
CA ARG A 51 10.82 8.32 -7.07
C ARG A 51 9.60 8.21 -6.16
N LEU A 52 9.18 6.98 -5.82
CA LEU A 52 8.15 6.70 -4.81
C LEU A 52 8.70 6.78 -3.38
N ALA A 53 9.94 7.22 -3.18
CA ALA A 53 10.61 7.29 -1.88
C ALA A 53 10.72 5.95 -1.15
N GLY A 54 10.85 4.86 -1.92
CA GLY A 54 11.17 3.53 -1.44
C GLY A 54 10.08 2.83 -0.59
N VAL A 55 10.48 1.72 0.02
CA VAL A 55 9.56 0.74 0.63
C VAL A 55 8.66 1.30 1.74
N PHE A 56 9.13 2.23 2.57
CA PHE A 56 8.31 2.78 3.65
C PHE A 56 7.12 3.59 3.13
N SER A 57 7.37 4.44 2.12
CA SER A 57 6.33 5.22 1.44
C SER A 57 5.36 4.32 0.69
N ILE A 58 5.89 3.33 -0.05
CA ILE A 58 5.07 2.31 -0.73
C ILE A 58 4.21 1.53 0.27
N ALA A 59 4.77 1.11 1.40
CA ALA A 59 4.04 0.38 2.42
C ALA A 59 2.90 1.20 3.03
N ALA A 60 3.11 2.50 3.26
CA ALA A 60 2.06 3.39 3.77
C ALA A 60 0.91 3.55 2.77
N VAL A 61 1.21 3.72 1.49
CA VAL A 61 0.21 3.76 0.41
C VAL A 61 -0.57 2.44 0.36
N VAL A 62 0.13 1.30 0.39
CA VAL A 62 -0.48 -0.04 0.33
C VAL A 62 -1.32 -0.35 1.56
N ASP A 63 -0.89 0.09 2.75
CA ASP A 63 -1.63 -0.06 4.00
C ASP A 63 -2.99 0.64 3.91
N HIS A 64 -2.98 1.92 3.53
CA HIS A 64 -4.20 2.69 3.32
C HIS A 64 -5.08 2.10 2.21
N PHE A 65 -4.51 1.81 1.04
CA PHE A 65 -5.22 1.24 -0.10
C PHE A 65 -5.92 -0.06 0.27
N SER A 66 -5.23 -0.95 0.98
CA SER A 66 -5.79 -2.25 1.34
C SER A 66 -6.98 -2.11 2.29
N ASP A 67 -6.91 -1.17 3.23
CA ASP A 67 -8.01 -0.86 4.14
C ASP A 67 -9.17 -0.16 3.43
N ALA A 68 -8.88 0.69 2.43
CA ALA A 68 -9.88 1.33 1.60
C ALA A 68 -10.66 0.31 0.75
N VAL A 69 -9.97 -0.65 0.12
CA VAL A 69 -10.59 -1.75 -0.64
C VAL A 69 -11.53 -2.57 0.24
N VAL A 70 -11.16 -2.87 1.50
CA VAL A 70 -12.03 -3.58 2.44
C VAL A 70 -13.35 -2.85 2.67
N ARG A 71 -13.31 -1.52 2.79
CA ARG A 71 -14.49 -0.66 3.02
C ARG A 71 -15.24 -0.28 1.73
N ASN A 72 -14.65 -0.52 0.56
CA ASN A 72 -15.25 -0.15 -0.70
C ASN A 72 -16.58 -0.91 -0.92
N PRO A 73 -17.68 -0.22 -1.29
CA PRO A 73 -18.99 -0.85 -1.40
C PRO A 73 -19.12 -1.84 -2.56
N ILE A 74 -18.29 -1.71 -3.60
CA ILE A 74 -18.35 -2.53 -4.82
C ILE A 74 -17.43 -3.75 -4.70
N VAL A 75 -16.22 -3.58 -4.15
CA VAL A 75 -15.18 -4.64 -4.14
C VAL A 75 -14.82 -5.16 -2.74
N GLY A 76 -15.39 -4.56 -1.69
CA GLY A 76 -15.13 -4.89 -0.29
C GLY A 76 -16.28 -5.64 0.40
N GLN A 77 -16.53 -5.30 1.67
CA GLN A 77 -17.49 -5.98 2.55
C GLN A 77 -18.95 -5.96 2.07
N GLN A 78 -19.31 -5.01 1.21
CA GLN A 78 -20.67 -4.87 0.67
C GLN A 78 -20.76 -5.29 -0.80
N SER A 79 -19.67 -5.85 -1.37
CA SER A 79 -19.61 -6.28 -2.75
C SER A 79 -20.77 -7.20 -3.11
N GLN A 80 -21.30 -7.06 -4.32
CA GLN A 80 -22.30 -8.01 -4.85
C GLN A 80 -21.68 -9.37 -5.16
N ASN A 81 -20.39 -9.42 -5.51
CA ASN A 81 -19.64 -10.66 -5.68
C ASN A 81 -19.45 -11.37 -4.33
N ALA A 82 -20.06 -12.54 -4.22
CA ALA A 82 -20.10 -13.32 -2.99
C ALA A 82 -18.69 -13.73 -2.53
N GLN A 83 -17.77 -14.03 -3.44
CA GLN A 83 -16.41 -14.45 -3.13
C GLN A 83 -15.56 -13.28 -2.61
N LEU A 84 -15.71 -12.08 -3.18
CA LEU A 84 -15.08 -10.87 -2.64
C LEU A 84 -15.65 -10.52 -1.27
N ARG A 85 -16.98 -10.50 -1.12
CA ARG A 85 -17.65 -10.21 0.15
C ARG A 85 -17.22 -11.19 1.25
N GLU A 86 -17.16 -12.48 0.92
CA GLU A 86 -16.67 -13.53 1.80
C GLU A 86 -15.25 -13.26 2.31
N TRP A 87 -14.33 -12.97 1.38
CA TRP A 87 -12.94 -12.69 1.72
C TRP A 87 -12.83 -11.50 2.67
N HIS A 88 -13.52 -10.39 2.36
CA HIS A 88 -13.47 -9.15 3.14
C HIS A 88 -14.25 -9.19 4.46
N THR A 89 -15.01 -10.25 4.74
CA THR A 89 -15.76 -10.40 6.00
C THR A 89 -15.18 -11.47 6.91
N ARG A 90 -14.72 -12.61 6.36
CA ARG A 90 -14.27 -13.76 7.16
C ARG A 90 -12.77 -14.00 7.16
N ASN A 91 -12.01 -13.34 6.28
CA ASN A 91 -10.58 -13.63 6.10
C ASN A 91 -9.66 -12.45 6.45
N LEU A 92 -10.17 -11.42 7.14
CA LEU A 92 -9.39 -10.21 7.47
C LEU A 92 -8.20 -10.48 8.41
N THR A 93 -8.15 -11.61 9.11
CA THR A 93 -6.95 -12.04 9.85
C THR A 93 -5.73 -12.24 8.94
N ARG A 94 -5.95 -12.45 7.63
CA ARG A 94 -4.90 -12.57 6.60
C ARG A 94 -4.48 -11.24 5.98
N LEU A 95 -5.21 -10.15 6.26
CA LEU A 95 -4.97 -8.84 5.66
C LEU A 95 -3.54 -8.31 5.87
N PRO A 96 -2.90 -8.47 7.05
CA PRO A 96 -1.50 -8.04 7.22
C PRO A 96 -0.55 -8.72 6.24
N GLY A 97 -0.72 -10.03 6.00
CA GLY A 97 0.05 -10.77 5.01
C GLY A 97 -0.23 -10.28 3.58
N LEU A 98 -1.48 -9.93 3.26
CA LEU A 98 -1.82 -9.37 1.95
C LEU A 98 -1.17 -7.99 1.75
N LYS A 99 -1.19 -7.13 2.76
CA LYS A 99 -0.51 -5.81 2.73
C LYS A 99 0.98 -5.99 2.45
N PHE A 100 1.64 -6.92 3.15
CA PHE A 100 3.05 -7.25 2.89
C PHE A 100 3.29 -7.70 1.44
N MET A 101 2.51 -8.65 0.92
CA MET A 101 2.70 -9.16 -0.44
C MET A 101 2.44 -8.10 -1.50
N ARG A 102 1.47 -7.20 -1.28
CA ARG A 102 1.20 -6.05 -2.17
C ARG A 102 2.36 -5.07 -2.17
N THR A 103 2.90 -4.72 -1.00
CA THR A 103 4.10 -3.88 -0.88
C THR A 103 5.28 -4.50 -1.62
N LEU A 104 5.51 -5.80 -1.43
CA LEU A 104 6.59 -6.51 -2.10
C LEU A 104 6.45 -6.51 -3.63
N TRP A 105 5.22 -6.71 -4.13
CA TRP A 105 4.94 -6.60 -5.56
C TRP A 105 5.21 -5.20 -6.09
N VAL A 106 4.72 -4.14 -5.44
CA VAL A 106 4.96 -2.74 -5.88
C VAL A 106 6.46 -2.43 -5.88
N CYS A 107 7.20 -2.83 -4.84
CA CYS A 107 8.65 -2.65 -4.79
C CYS A 107 9.36 -3.32 -5.96
N ASN A 108 8.96 -4.54 -6.35
CA ASN A 108 9.54 -5.25 -7.50
C ASN A 108 9.22 -4.53 -8.82
N VAL A 109 7.93 -4.31 -9.12
CA VAL A 109 7.52 -3.75 -10.43
C VAL A 109 7.96 -2.30 -10.64
N SER A 110 8.26 -1.57 -9.56
CA SER A 110 8.81 -0.22 -9.63
C SER A 110 10.34 -0.16 -9.80
N GLY A 111 11.01 -1.31 -9.93
CA GLY A 111 12.46 -1.42 -10.10
C GLY A 111 13.26 -1.33 -8.79
N GLY A 112 12.61 -1.59 -7.66
CA GLY A 112 13.24 -1.62 -6.35
C GLY A 112 14.05 -2.90 -6.10
N PRO A 113 14.78 -2.97 -4.98
CA PRO A 113 15.71 -4.07 -4.71
C PRO A 113 15.04 -5.38 -4.27
N PHE A 114 13.72 -5.37 -4.07
CA PHE A 114 12.98 -6.50 -3.52
C PHE A 114 12.36 -7.36 -4.62
N GLN A 115 12.54 -8.67 -4.51
CA GLN A 115 11.93 -9.63 -5.42
C GLN A 115 10.58 -10.10 -4.88
N TYR A 116 9.58 -10.12 -5.76
CA TYR A 116 8.28 -10.72 -5.49
C TYR A 116 8.29 -12.19 -5.90
N THR A 117 7.92 -13.06 -4.96
CA THR A 117 7.71 -14.49 -5.21
C THR A 117 6.27 -14.83 -4.84
N PRO A 118 5.46 -15.39 -5.76
CA PRO A 118 4.08 -15.75 -5.46
C PRO A 118 4.03 -16.89 -4.44
N THR A 119 3.02 -16.88 -3.57
CA THR A 119 2.84 -17.93 -2.55
C THR A 119 2.40 -19.27 -3.13
N ARG A 120 1.87 -19.26 -4.35
CA ARG A 120 1.56 -20.45 -5.15
C ARG A 120 2.04 -20.21 -6.58
N PRO A 121 2.71 -21.18 -7.22
CA PRO A 121 3.15 -21.04 -8.60
C PRO A 121 1.95 -20.96 -9.54
N GLY A 122 2.07 -20.12 -10.56
CA GLY A 122 1.15 -20.00 -11.68
C GLY A 122 1.85 -20.20 -13.01
N SER A 123 1.11 -19.93 -14.08
CA SER A 123 1.59 -19.80 -15.45
C SER A 123 2.41 -18.54 -15.70
N THR A 124 2.24 -17.48 -14.89
CA THR A 124 3.07 -16.27 -14.92
C THR A 124 4.07 -16.26 -13.76
N ASN A 125 5.12 -15.45 -13.88
CA ASN A 125 6.12 -15.27 -12.81
C ASN A 125 5.54 -14.60 -11.55
N VAL A 126 4.42 -13.89 -11.66
CA VAL A 126 3.73 -13.24 -10.53
C VAL A 126 2.52 -14.03 -10.01
N GLY A 127 2.09 -15.10 -10.72
CA GLY A 127 1.08 -16.05 -10.24
C GLY A 127 -0.26 -15.44 -9.83
N LEU A 128 -0.62 -14.27 -10.37
CA LEU A 128 -1.81 -13.53 -9.94
C LEU A 128 -3.10 -14.22 -10.37
N GLU A 129 -3.09 -14.94 -11.47
CA GLU A 129 -4.22 -15.73 -11.94
C GLU A 129 -4.57 -16.85 -10.96
N VAL A 130 -3.58 -17.48 -10.33
CA VAL A 130 -3.82 -18.49 -9.29
C VAL A 130 -4.31 -17.83 -8.01
N ALA A 131 -3.72 -16.69 -7.62
CA ALA A 131 -4.11 -15.96 -6.43
C ALA A 131 -5.56 -15.44 -6.46
N HIS A 132 -6.06 -15.05 -7.64
CA HIS A 132 -7.38 -14.43 -7.80
C HIS A 132 -8.45 -15.33 -8.42
N ARG A 133 -8.09 -16.54 -8.89
CA ARG A 133 -9.02 -17.46 -9.59
C ARG A 133 -10.37 -17.63 -8.87
N ASP A 134 -10.32 -17.95 -7.59
CA ASP A 134 -11.53 -18.29 -6.82
C ASP A 134 -12.34 -17.04 -6.45
N LEU A 135 -11.75 -15.85 -6.53
CA LEU A 135 -12.45 -14.58 -6.26
C LEU A 135 -13.36 -14.16 -7.41
N ARG A 136 -13.18 -14.73 -8.61
CA ARG A 136 -13.98 -14.45 -9.81
C ARG A 136 -14.18 -12.95 -10.06
N ILE A 137 -13.10 -12.18 -9.92
CA ILE A 137 -13.09 -10.73 -10.11
C ILE A 137 -13.43 -10.40 -11.56
N SER A 138 -14.52 -9.67 -11.76
CA SER A 138 -14.93 -9.18 -13.08
C SER A 138 -14.05 -8.03 -13.56
N PRO A 139 -14.03 -7.73 -14.87
CA PRO A 139 -13.32 -6.56 -15.39
C PRO A 139 -13.72 -5.24 -14.73
N ALA A 140 -15.01 -5.05 -14.43
CA ALA A 140 -15.51 -3.84 -13.78
C ALA A 140 -15.07 -3.75 -12.30
N GLU A 141 -15.03 -4.87 -11.58
CA GLU A 141 -14.50 -4.89 -10.21
C GLU A 141 -12.99 -4.63 -10.19
N PHE A 142 -12.24 -5.14 -11.18
CA PHE A 142 -10.83 -4.80 -11.33
C PHE A 142 -10.64 -3.29 -11.54
N ASP A 143 -11.45 -2.68 -12.41
CA ASP A 143 -11.40 -1.24 -12.69
C ASP A 143 -11.74 -0.41 -11.44
N GLU A 144 -12.66 -0.88 -10.61
CA GLU A 144 -12.97 -0.24 -9.34
C GLU A 144 -11.80 -0.33 -8.33
N VAL A 145 -11.10 -1.47 -8.27
CA VAL A 145 -9.87 -1.58 -7.45
C VAL A 145 -8.80 -0.62 -7.98
N ALA A 146 -8.64 -0.48 -9.29
CA ALA A 146 -7.71 0.48 -9.90
C ALA A 146 -8.11 1.93 -9.58
N ALA A 147 -9.41 2.24 -9.55
CA ALA A 147 -9.92 3.54 -9.14
C ALA A 147 -9.64 3.83 -7.66
N GLU A 148 -9.78 2.84 -6.77
CA GLU A 148 -9.41 2.96 -5.34
C GLU A 148 -7.91 3.18 -5.14
N LEU A 149 -7.08 2.53 -5.95
CA LEU A 149 -5.64 2.80 -5.97
C LEU A 149 -5.38 4.24 -6.41
N GLY A 150 -6.04 4.70 -7.47
CA GLY A 150 -5.96 6.09 -7.94
C GLY A 150 -6.31 7.11 -6.84
N ARG A 151 -7.43 6.91 -6.13
CA ARG A 151 -7.85 7.73 -4.99
C ARG A 151 -6.84 7.72 -3.85
N THR A 152 -6.24 6.56 -3.58
CA THR A 152 -5.21 6.45 -2.55
C THR A 152 -3.95 7.21 -2.95
N LEU A 153 -3.48 7.08 -4.20
CA LEU A 153 -2.32 7.82 -4.70
C LEU A 153 -2.56 9.34 -4.65
N ASP A 154 -3.76 9.80 -4.97
CA ASP A 154 -4.14 11.22 -4.82
C ASP A 154 -4.08 11.68 -3.37
N ARG A 155 -4.56 10.85 -2.42
CA ARG A 155 -4.50 11.16 -0.99
C ARG A 155 -3.07 11.29 -0.46
N PHE A 156 -2.14 10.55 -1.02
CA PHE A 156 -0.71 10.63 -0.68
C PHE A 156 0.04 11.66 -1.54
N GLU A 157 -0.68 12.43 -2.37
CA GLU A 157 -0.12 13.48 -3.22
C GLU A 157 0.99 12.96 -4.14
N VAL A 158 0.87 11.71 -4.59
CA VAL A 158 1.83 11.11 -5.52
C VAL A 158 1.80 11.90 -6.84
N PRO A 159 2.95 12.39 -7.35
CA PRO A 159 2.93 13.24 -8.53
C PRO A 159 2.38 12.50 -9.76
N ALA A 160 1.82 13.27 -10.69
CA ALA A 160 1.01 12.72 -11.80
C ALA A 160 1.75 11.70 -12.66
N ARG A 161 3.06 11.88 -12.86
CA ARG A 161 3.91 10.96 -13.63
C ARG A 161 3.98 9.61 -12.93
N GLU A 162 4.40 9.59 -11.66
CA GLU A 162 4.56 8.38 -10.85
C GLU A 162 3.21 7.68 -10.66
N LYS A 163 2.13 8.44 -10.41
CA LYS A 163 0.76 7.90 -10.36
C LYS A 163 0.40 7.17 -11.64
N GLY A 164 0.66 7.78 -12.80
CA GLY A 164 0.39 7.18 -14.10
C GLY A 164 1.16 5.88 -14.32
N GLU A 165 2.44 5.86 -13.96
CA GLU A 165 3.29 4.66 -14.05
C GLU A 165 2.81 3.53 -13.11
N VAL A 166 2.44 3.86 -11.87
CA VAL A 166 1.87 2.88 -10.92
C VAL A 166 0.55 2.28 -11.43
N LEU A 167 -0.36 3.12 -11.94
CA LEU A 167 -1.65 2.66 -12.48
C LEU A 167 -1.47 1.84 -13.76
N ALA A 168 -0.50 2.17 -14.61
CA ALA A 168 -0.16 1.39 -15.79
C ALA A 168 0.39 0.00 -15.41
N ALA A 169 1.31 -0.07 -14.44
CA ALA A 169 1.84 -1.33 -13.91
C ALA A 169 0.72 -2.20 -13.30
N PHE A 170 -0.22 -1.59 -12.57
CA PHE A 170 -1.38 -2.29 -12.04
C PHE A 170 -2.27 -2.84 -13.17
N ALA A 171 -2.63 -2.00 -14.15
CA ALA A 171 -3.51 -2.35 -15.25
C ALA A 171 -2.97 -3.49 -16.13
N ALA A 172 -1.65 -3.63 -16.24
CA ALA A 172 -1.00 -4.71 -16.98
C ALA A 172 -1.41 -6.12 -16.51
N HIS A 173 -1.88 -6.26 -15.27
CA HIS A 173 -2.29 -7.55 -14.70
C HIS A 173 -3.79 -7.85 -14.82
N LYS A 174 -4.57 -7.01 -15.50
CA LYS A 174 -6.04 -7.18 -15.60
C LYS A 174 -6.42 -8.55 -16.16
N ASP A 175 -5.69 -9.06 -17.14
CA ASP A 175 -6.01 -10.34 -17.76
C ASP A 175 -5.79 -11.54 -16.84
N GLU A 176 -4.72 -11.52 -16.05
CA GLU A 176 -4.41 -12.56 -15.07
C GLU A 176 -5.46 -12.56 -13.94
N VAL A 177 -5.75 -11.39 -13.38
CA VAL A 177 -6.67 -11.24 -12.23
C VAL A 177 -8.11 -11.61 -12.59
N THR A 178 -8.56 -11.30 -13.81
CA THR A 178 -9.93 -11.57 -14.26
C THR A 178 -10.12 -12.96 -14.87
N GLN A 179 -9.07 -13.77 -14.96
CA GLN A 179 -9.13 -15.11 -15.56
C GLN A 179 -10.21 -16.00 -14.92
N GLY A 180 -10.30 -16.00 -13.59
CA GLY A 180 -11.28 -16.81 -12.85
C GLY A 180 -12.74 -16.43 -13.17
N TRP A 181 -13.00 -15.15 -13.39
CA TRP A 181 -14.32 -14.68 -13.82
C TRP A 181 -14.66 -15.18 -15.22
N ARG A 182 -13.74 -15.02 -16.19
CA ARG A 182 -13.93 -15.45 -17.59
C ARG A 182 -14.16 -16.96 -17.69
N ALA A 183 -13.44 -17.74 -16.89
CA ALA A 183 -13.60 -19.20 -16.85
C ALA A 183 -14.97 -19.62 -16.33
N ALA A 184 -15.56 -18.87 -15.39
CA ALA A 184 -16.87 -19.16 -14.83
C ALA A 184 -18.06 -18.73 -15.73
N GLN A 185 -17.81 -18.00 -16.82
CA GLN A 185 -18.83 -17.63 -17.81
C GLN A 185 -19.01 -18.67 -18.93
N ARG A 186 -18.17 -19.71 -18.96
CA ARG A 186 -18.21 -20.79 -19.95
C ARG A 186 -18.97 -21.99 -19.39
#